data_AF-A0A523RE36-F1
#
_entry.id   AF-A0A523RE36-F1
#
_cell.length_a   1.000
_cell.length_b   1.000
_cell.length_c   1.000
_cell.angle_alpha   90.00
_cell.angle_beta   90.00
_cell.angle_gamma   90.00
#
_symmetry.space_group_name_H-M   'P 1'
#
loop_
_entity.id
_entity.type
_entity.pdbx_description
1 polymer ?
#
loop_
_entity_poly.entity_id
_entity_poly.type
_entity_poly.pdbx_seq_one_letter_code
_entity_poly.pdbx_strand_id
1 'polypeptide(L)'
;MENPDKDNKNPTTIKDMTPKSNPKFSKKKDEKKSVIKKKKNIDKSNLDFSTVEEVELGIPLVPESPKKKNKLTINSPGLSADLLQKLKRLESDNIKVVLVNCERCREIIPVPIPKNYIIKSDLPVVPISYVHSNSQMKDQHCITLHLDHDFDIRRQRISDVVFSPE
;
A
#
# COMPACT_ATOMS: atom_id res chain seq x y z
N MET A 1 -25.57 10.76 -59.77
CA MET A 1 -25.65 9.44 -60.44
C MET A 1 -25.20 8.43 -59.38
N GLU A 2 -26.10 8.02 -58.48
CA GLU A 2 -27.09 6.94 -58.68
C GLU A 2 -26.35 5.61 -58.97
N ASN A 3 -26.41 4.55 -58.17
CA ASN A 3 -27.56 4.01 -57.44
C ASN A 3 -27.17 3.07 -56.26
N PRO A 4 -28.15 2.69 -55.42
CA PRO A 4 -28.01 2.15 -54.05
C PRO A 4 -28.40 0.66 -53.95
N ASP A 5 -28.82 0.24 -52.74
CA ASP A 5 -29.49 -1.01 -52.30
C ASP A 5 -28.58 -2.13 -51.76
N LYS A 6 -28.85 -2.85 -50.66
CA LYS A 6 -30.00 -2.93 -49.72
C LYS A 6 -29.61 -3.79 -48.49
N ASP A 7 -30.22 -3.47 -47.34
CA ASP A 7 -30.79 -4.32 -46.28
C ASP A 7 -30.05 -5.59 -45.79
N ASN A 8 -29.86 -5.75 -44.46
CA ASN A 8 -30.88 -6.40 -43.62
C ASN A 8 -30.64 -6.30 -42.09
N LYS A 9 -31.76 -6.23 -41.37
CA LYS A 9 -32.03 -6.28 -39.92
C LYS A 9 -31.73 -7.71 -39.38
N ASN A 10 -31.63 -8.08 -38.10
CA ASN A 10 -32.10 -7.57 -36.81
C ASN A 10 -31.39 -8.37 -35.66
N PRO A 11 -31.54 -7.98 -34.38
CA PRO A 11 -30.81 -8.52 -33.23
C PRO A 11 -31.51 -9.73 -32.59
N THR A 12 -30.74 -10.59 -31.90
CA THR A 12 -31.32 -11.67 -31.06
C THR A 12 -30.89 -11.49 -29.61
N THR A 13 -31.85 -10.98 -28.83
CA THR A 13 -31.99 -11.12 -27.38
C THR A 13 -32.01 -12.58 -26.94
N ILE A 14 -31.26 -12.93 -25.90
CA ILE A 14 -31.60 -14.06 -25.02
C ILE A 14 -31.69 -13.52 -23.59
N LYS A 15 -32.87 -13.76 -23.01
CA LYS A 15 -33.34 -13.37 -21.69
C LYS A 15 -32.86 -14.35 -20.62
N ASP A 16 -32.66 -13.80 -19.42
CA ASP A 16 -33.02 -14.31 -18.09
C ASP A 16 -33.03 -15.83 -17.85
N MET A 17 -32.15 -16.30 -16.95
CA MET A 17 -32.53 -17.30 -15.93
C MET A 17 -31.68 -17.12 -14.65
N THR A 18 -32.20 -16.36 -13.69
CA THR A 18 -31.86 -16.51 -12.26
C THR A 18 -32.78 -17.57 -11.63
N PRO A 19 -32.25 -18.47 -10.78
CA PRO A 19 -33.05 -19.09 -9.73
C PRO A 19 -32.70 -18.51 -8.35
N LYS A 20 -33.71 -17.92 -7.73
CA LYS A 20 -33.81 -17.70 -6.28
C LYS A 20 -33.91 -19.04 -5.57
N SER A 21 -33.16 -19.25 -4.48
CA SER A 21 -33.66 -19.98 -3.31
C SER A 21 -32.72 -19.86 -2.10
N ASN A 22 -33.20 -19.17 -1.07
CA ASN A 22 -32.74 -19.30 0.32
C ASN A 22 -33.08 -20.69 0.88
N PRO A 23 -32.36 -21.12 1.93
CA PRO A 23 -33.06 -21.64 3.10
C PRO A 23 -32.62 -20.95 4.41
N LYS A 24 -33.61 -20.45 5.15
CA LYS A 24 -33.54 -20.17 6.59
C LYS A 24 -33.85 -21.46 7.36
N PHE A 25 -32.99 -21.90 8.27
CA PHE A 25 -33.32 -22.85 9.36
C PHE A 25 -32.36 -22.54 10.53
N SER A 26 -32.76 -21.72 11.51
CA SER A 26 -33.51 -22.00 12.74
C SER A 26 -32.68 -22.60 13.89
N LYS A 27 -32.75 -21.90 15.03
CA LYS A 27 -32.15 -22.16 16.34
C LYS A 27 -32.72 -23.41 17.04
N LYS A 28 -31.89 -24.12 17.81
CA LYS A 28 -32.12 -24.87 19.09
C LYS A 28 -30.70 -25.13 19.66
N LYS A 29 -30.20 -24.63 20.78
CA LYS A 29 -30.60 -24.58 22.21
C LYS A 29 -30.91 -25.96 22.82
N ASP A 30 -29.99 -26.42 23.68
CA ASP A 30 -30.16 -27.05 25.01
C ASP A 30 -28.75 -27.48 25.50
N GLU A 31 -28.06 -26.72 26.36
CA GLU A 31 -28.10 -26.76 27.84
C GLU A 31 -28.10 -28.16 28.47
N LYS A 32 -26.97 -28.55 29.10
CA LYS A 32 -26.89 -28.75 30.57
C LYS A 32 -25.49 -29.12 31.08
N LYS A 33 -24.98 -28.22 31.94
CA LYS A 33 -24.44 -28.47 33.30
C LYS A 33 -23.12 -29.24 33.42
N SER A 34 -22.23 -28.97 34.37
CA SER A 34 -22.06 -27.94 35.41
C SER A 34 -20.87 -28.40 36.24
N VAL A 35 -19.85 -27.58 36.50
CA VAL A 35 -19.20 -27.55 37.83
C VAL A 35 -18.68 -26.13 38.07
N ILE A 36 -19.32 -25.48 39.03
CA ILE A 36 -18.91 -24.26 39.69
C ILE A 36 -17.88 -24.65 40.77
N LYS A 37 -16.71 -24.02 40.81
CA LYS A 37 -16.08 -23.65 42.09
C LYS A 37 -15.55 -22.21 42.05
N LYS A 38 -15.77 -21.55 43.19
CA LYS A 38 -15.80 -20.11 43.45
C LYS A 38 -14.42 -19.50 43.72
N LYS A 39 -14.27 -18.25 43.27
CA LYS A 39 -13.68 -17.03 43.89
C LYS A 39 -12.59 -17.13 44.99
N LYS A 40 -11.65 -16.16 44.84
CA LYS A 40 -10.78 -15.42 45.79
C LYS A 40 -9.30 -15.65 45.45
N ASN A 41 -8.39 -14.68 45.44
CA ASN A 41 -8.36 -13.28 45.87
C ASN A 41 -7.35 -12.53 44.98
N ILE A 42 -7.57 -11.24 44.79
CA ILE A 42 -6.49 -10.31 44.46
C ILE A 42 -5.58 -10.28 45.68
N ASP A 43 -4.31 -10.63 45.52
CA ASP A 43 -3.26 -10.14 46.40
C ASP A 43 -1.99 -9.84 45.60
N LYS A 44 -1.49 -8.64 45.85
CA LYS A 44 -0.29 -8.04 45.28
C LYS A 44 0.92 -8.87 45.71
N SER A 45 1.68 -9.40 44.76
CA SER A 45 3.12 -9.65 44.87
C SER A 45 3.65 -10.35 43.61
N ASN A 46 3.74 -9.61 42.50
CA ASN A 46 4.84 -9.88 41.58
C ASN A 46 6.02 -9.06 42.12
N LEU A 47 6.74 -9.66 43.07
CA LEU A 47 8.03 -9.16 43.53
C LEU A 47 9.02 -9.55 42.43
N ASP A 48 9.29 -8.60 41.55
CA ASP A 48 10.26 -8.74 40.47
C ASP A 48 11.66 -8.73 41.10
N PHE A 49 12.28 -9.90 41.20
CA PHE A 49 13.55 -10.11 41.90
C PHE A 49 14.77 -9.50 41.19
N SER A 50 14.60 -8.72 40.11
CA SER A 50 15.70 -8.11 39.35
C SER A 50 16.19 -6.75 39.86
N THR A 51 15.54 -6.12 40.84
CA THR A 51 15.77 -4.69 41.11
C THR A 51 16.82 -4.37 42.17
N VAL A 52 17.34 -5.34 42.92
CA VAL A 52 18.23 -5.04 44.06
C VAL A 52 19.71 -5.07 43.69
N GLU A 53 20.13 -5.93 42.77
CA GLU A 53 21.55 -6.02 42.36
C GLU A 53 21.94 -5.00 41.25
N GLU A 54 20.98 -4.51 40.45
CA GLU A 54 21.26 -3.55 39.36
C GLU A 54 21.51 -2.11 39.84
N VAL A 55 21.01 -1.75 41.04
CA VAL A 55 21.17 -0.40 41.60
C VAL A 55 22.60 -0.18 42.13
N GLU A 56 23.30 -1.24 42.52
CA GLU A 56 24.67 -1.18 43.06
C GLU A 56 25.74 -0.98 41.97
N LEU A 57 25.41 -1.31 40.72
CA LEU A 57 26.30 -1.19 39.56
C LEU A 57 26.26 0.21 38.88
N GLY A 58 25.53 1.17 39.45
CA GLY A 58 25.50 2.55 38.96
C GLY A 58 24.98 2.71 37.52
N ILE A 59 24.21 1.74 37.03
CA ILE A 59 23.68 1.76 35.66
C ILE A 59 22.55 2.80 35.61
N PRO A 60 22.68 3.88 34.82
CA PRO A 60 21.62 4.86 34.69
C PRO A 60 20.39 4.22 34.03
N LEU A 61 19.21 4.52 34.56
CA LEU A 61 17.95 4.04 34.01
C LEU A 61 17.82 4.46 32.54
N VAL A 62 17.57 3.50 31.66
CA VAL A 62 17.36 3.75 30.23
C VAL A 62 16.14 4.67 30.07
N PRO A 63 16.27 5.82 29.38
CA PRO A 63 15.14 6.71 29.19
C PRO A 63 14.03 6.00 28.41
N GLU A 64 12.77 6.25 28.79
CA GLU A 64 11.64 5.68 28.08
C GLU A 64 11.70 6.04 26.58
N SER A 65 11.54 5.02 25.73
CA SER A 65 11.52 5.22 24.27
C SER A 65 10.41 6.21 23.89
N PRO A 66 10.69 7.22 23.05
CA PRO A 66 9.68 8.19 22.63
C PRO A 66 8.48 7.50 21.99
N LYS A 67 7.31 7.55 22.64
CA LYS A 67 6.07 6.99 22.11
C LYS A 67 5.66 7.82 20.88
N LYS A 68 5.84 7.26 19.68
CA LYS A 68 5.42 7.92 18.42
C LYS A 68 3.91 8.16 18.45
N LYS A 69 3.49 9.42 18.55
CA LYS A 69 2.07 9.82 18.66
C LYS A 69 1.30 9.76 17.33
N ASN A 70 2.01 9.70 16.20
CA ASN A 70 1.37 9.83 14.88
C ASN A 70 1.28 8.45 14.21
N LYS A 71 0.10 7.84 14.33
CA LYS A 71 -0.31 6.72 13.46
C LYS A 71 -0.62 7.33 12.09
N LEU A 72 0.05 6.87 11.04
CA LEU A 72 -0.29 7.23 9.66
C LEU A 72 -1.75 6.83 9.42
N THR A 73 -2.63 7.83 9.34
CA THR A 73 -4.03 7.67 8.96
C THR A 73 -4.23 8.25 7.56
N ILE A 74 -5.33 7.88 6.91
CA ILE A 74 -5.70 8.34 5.56
C ILE A 74 -5.77 9.88 5.44
N ASN A 75 -5.89 10.60 6.57
CA ASN A 75 -5.93 12.05 6.63
C ASN A 75 -4.55 12.68 6.94
N SER A 76 -3.45 11.97 6.71
CA SER A 76 -2.11 12.50 6.95
C SER A 76 -1.78 13.61 5.93
N PRO A 77 -1.14 14.71 6.38
CA PRO A 77 -0.74 15.79 5.49
C PRO A 77 0.31 15.24 4.50
N GLY A 78 -0.11 15.05 3.25
CA GLY A 78 0.72 14.44 2.19
C GLY A 78 -0.03 13.49 1.26
N LEU A 79 -1.17 12.93 1.68
CA LEU A 79 -2.07 12.14 0.83
C LEU A 79 -3.32 12.97 0.49
N SER A 80 -3.17 13.90 -0.46
CA SER A 80 -4.31 14.68 -0.94
C SER A 80 -5.28 13.77 -1.72
N ALA A 81 -6.58 14.09 -1.69
CA ALA A 81 -7.58 13.39 -2.50
C ALA A 81 -7.23 13.41 -4.01
N ASP A 82 -6.53 14.46 -4.46
CA ASP A 82 -6.00 14.58 -5.83
C ASP A 82 -4.96 13.50 -6.16
N LEU A 83 -4.05 13.19 -5.22
CA LEU A 83 -3.05 12.14 -5.39
C LEU A 83 -3.72 10.77 -5.53
N LEU A 84 -4.74 10.48 -4.72
CA LEU A 84 -5.52 9.25 -4.81
C LEU A 84 -6.27 9.13 -6.15
N GLN A 85 -6.80 10.23 -6.69
CA GLN A 85 -7.41 10.24 -8.01
C GLN A 85 -6.38 9.98 -9.12
N LYS A 86 -5.19 10.58 -9.02
CA LYS A 86 -4.10 10.35 -9.97
C LYS A 86 -3.63 8.89 -9.95
N LEU A 87 -3.51 8.28 -8.78
CA LEU A 87 -3.17 6.87 -8.63
C LEU A 87 -4.16 5.96 -9.37
N LYS A 88 -5.46 6.14 -9.12
CA LYS A 88 -6.51 5.34 -9.77
C LYS A 88 -6.54 5.50 -11.29
N ARG A 89 -6.11 6.64 -11.83
CA ARG A 89 -6.04 6.88 -13.27
C ARG A 89 -4.83 6.22 -13.93
N LEU A 90 -3.72 6.14 -13.20
CA LEU A 90 -2.45 5.58 -13.70
C LEU A 90 -2.36 4.07 -13.50
N GLU A 91 -3.07 3.54 -12.51
CA GLU A 91 -3.07 2.13 -12.18
C GLU A 91 -3.92 1.34 -13.20
N SER A 92 -3.34 0.28 -13.73
CA SER A 92 -4.01 -0.66 -14.63
C SER A 92 -3.48 -2.07 -14.40
N ASP A 93 -4.11 -3.07 -15.02
CA ASP A 93 -3.69 -4.47 -14.84
C ASP A 93 -2.21 -4.68 -15.21
N ASN A 94 -1.68 -3.90 -16.15
CA ASN A 94 -0.30 -3.99 -16.63
C ASN A 94 0.66 -2.98 -15.99
N ILE A 95 0.16 -1.97 -15.28
CA ILE A 95 0.96 -0.88 -14.71
C ILE A 95 0.71 -0.81 -13.21
N LYS A 96 1.77 -0.98 -12.42
CA LYS A 96 1.74 -0.74 -10.98
C LYS A 96 2.30 0.66 -10.71
N VAL A 97 1.63 1.44 -9.86
CA VAL A 97 2.10 2.76 -9.49
C VAL A 97 2.81 2.69 -8.15
N VAL A 98 4.05 3.17 -8.11
CA VAL A 98 4.85 3.23 -6.88
C VAL A 98 4.98 4.69 -6.45
N LEU A 99 4.73 4.95 -5.18
CA LEU A 99 4.89 6.28 -4.60
C LEU A 99 6.34 6.49 -4.16
N VAL A 100 6.96 7.54 -4.69
CA VAL A 100 8.36 7.85 -4.42
C VAL A 100 8.44 9.24 -3.81
N ASN A 101 9.23 9.41 -2.76
CA ASN A 101 9.53 10.73 -2.23
C ASN A 101 10.71 11.32 -3.00
N CYS A 102 10.48 12.35 -3.80
CA CYS A 102 11.57 13.05 -4.46
C CYS A 102 12.27 13.98 -3.47
N GLU A 103 13.51 13.68 -3.09
CA GLU A 103 14.28 14.50 -2.13
C GLU A 103 14.64 15.89 -2.67
N ARG A 104 14.74 16.03 -4.00
CA ARG A 104 15.06 17.31 -4.68
C ARG A 104 13.85 18.24 -4.74
N CYS A 105 12.68 17.72 -5.10
CA CYS A 105 11.43 18.49 -5.13
C CYS A 105 10.75 18.59 -3.75
N ARG A 106 11.08 17.68 -2.82
CA ARG A 106 10.39 17.49 -1.53
C ARG A 106 8.91 17.17 -1.69
N GLU A 107 8.56 16.45 -2.75
CA GLU A 107 7.19 16.06 -3.10
C GLU A 107 7.10 14.55 -3.31
N ILE A 108 5.93 13.98 -3.00
CA ILE A 108 5.62 12.57 -3.27
C ILE A 108 5.09 12.47 -4.70
N ILE A 109 5.78 11.68 -5.53
CA ILE A 109 5.46 11.49 -6.94
C ILE A 109 4.94 10.06 -7.20
N PRO A 110 3.87 9.92 -8.00
CA PRO A 110 3.43 8.61 -8.48
C PRO A 110 4.24 8.21 -9.72
N VAL A 111 5.01 7.13 -9.63
CA VAL A 111 5.80 6.59 -10.74
C VAL A 111 5.10 5.35 -11.32
N PRO A 112 4.62 5.39 -12.57
CA PRO A 112 4.02 4.24 -13.23
C PRO A 112 5.11 3.26 -13.71
N ILE A 113 5.05 2.01 -13.27
CA ILE A 113 6.00 0.96 -13.63
C ILE A 113 5.27 -0.17 -14.38
N PRO A 114 5.72 -0.53 -15.59
CA PRO A 114 5.20 -1.68 -16.30
C PRO A 114 5.52 -2.99 -15.55
N LYS A 115 4.48 -3.74 -15.17
CA LYS A 115 4.66 -4.97 -14.38
C LYS A 115 5.48 -6.02 -15.11
N ASN A 116 5.30 -6.11 -16.42
CA ASN A 116 5.98 -7.07 -17.27
C ASN A 116 7.51 -6.93 -17.24
N TYR A 117 8.03 -5.71 -17.10
CA TYR A 117 9.47 -5.49 -17.10
C TYR A 117 10.12 -5.96 -15.79
N ILE A 118 9.42 -5.82 -14.67
CA ILE A 118 9.89 -6.24 -13.35
C ILE A 118 9.76 -7.75 -13.15
N ILE A 119 8.60 -8.32 -13.49
CA ILE A 119 8.30 -9.74 -13.23
C ILE A 119 9.12 -10.66 -14.14
N LYS A 120 9.42 -10.25 -15.38
CA LYS A 120 10.19 -11.04 -16.34
C LYS A 120 11.70 -10.87 -16.22
N SER A 121 12.17 -9.94 -15.39
CA SER A 121 13.60 -9.68 -15.22
C SER A 121 14.26 -10.85 -14.48
N ASP A 122 15.44 -11.27 -14.95
CA ASP A 122 16.27 -12.26 -14.23
C ASP A 122 16.98 -11.64 -13.02
N LEU A 123 17.06 -10.30 -12.96
CA LEU A 123 17.67 -9.60 -11.85
C LEU A 123 16.72 -9.58 -10.65
N PRO A 124 17.20 -9.94 -9.44
CA PRO A 124 16.38 -9.90 -8.22
C PRO A 124 15.97 -8.46 -7.85
N VAL A 125 16.73 -7.48 -8.33
CA VAL A 125 16.45 -6.06 -8.16
C VAL A 125 16.65 -5.37 -9.50
N VAL A 126 15.59 -4.72 -9.99
CA VAL A 126 15.51 -4.13 -11.31
C VAL A 126 15.65 -2.61 -11.21
N PRO A 127 16.64 -1.99 -11.90
CA PRO A 127 16.75 -0.56 -11.96
C PRO A 127 15.73 0.03 -12.96
N ILE A 128 14.94 1.00 -12.52
CA ILE A 128 14.00 1.77 -13.33
C ILE A 128 14.35 3.24 -13.20
N SER A 129 14.60 3.89 -14.33
CA SER A 129 14.86 5.32 -14.40
C SER A 129 13.58 6.05 -14.83
N TYR A 130 13.18 7.04 -14.03
CA TYR A 130 12.04 7.89 -14.31
C TYR A 130 12.48 9.35 -14.30
N VAL A 131 12.20 10.06 -15.39
CA VAL A 131 12.52 11.49 -15.48
C VAL A 131 11.38 12.28 -14.89
N HIS A 132 11.68 13.04 -13.83
CA HIS A 132 10.73 13.88 -13.13
C HIS A 132 11.06 15.35 -13.36
N SER A 133 10.03 16.14 -13.68
CA SER A 133 10.09 17.59 -13.75
C SER A 133 9.40 18.18 -12.53
N ASN A 134 10.04 19.15 -11.89
CA ASN A 134 9.47 19.85 -10.74
C ASN A 134 8.15 20.53 -11.11
N SER A 135 7.27 20.75 -10.13
CA SER A 135 5.99 21.47 -10.26
C SER A 135 6.12 22.87 -10.90
N GLN A 136 7.30 23.50 -10.81
CA GLN A 136 7.60 24.78 -11.48
C GLN A 136 8.24 24.66 -12.86
N MET A 137 8.46 23.44 -13.39
CA MET A 137 9.12 23.16 -14.68
C MET A 137 10.53 23.75 -14.85
N LYS A 138 11.15 24.20 -13.76
CA LYS A 138 12.49 24.84 -13.76
C LYS A 138 13.64 23.83 -13.69
N ASP A 139 13.35 22.62 -13.22
CA ASP A 139 14.34 21.61 -12.92
C ASP A 139 13.82 20.24 -13.32
N GLN A 140 14.66 19.47 -14.01
CA GLN A 140 14.37 18.13 -14.47
C GLN A 140 15.50 17.22 -14.01
N HIS A 141 15.15 16.14 -13.33
CA HIS A 141 16.11 15.19 -12.81
C HIS A 141 15.59 13.77 -12.99
N CYS A 142 16.52 12.83 -13.05
CA CYS A 142 16.21 11.42 -13.19
C CYS A 142 16.22 10.76 -11.81
N ILE A 143 15.15 10.02 -11.51
CA ILE A 143 15.03 9.22 -10.30
C ILE A 143 15.21 7.76 -10.72
N THR A 144 16.27 7.13 -10.21
CA THR A 144 16.54 5.72 -10.46
C THR A 144 16.12 4.90 -9.25
N LEU A 145 15.08 4.11 -9.42
CA LEU A 145 14.51 3.20 -8.43
C LEU A 145 15.07 1.81 -8.64
N HIS A 146 15.45 1.15 -7.56
CA HIS A 146 15.82 -0.26 -7.56
C HIS A 146 14.69 -1.03 -6.90
N LEU A 147 13.88 -1.70 -7.73
CA LEU A 147 12.67 -2.39 -7.31
C LEU A 147 12.90 -3.90 -7.25
N ASP A 148 12.30 -4.59 -6.29
CA ASP A 148 12.22 -6.05 -6.34
C ASP A 148 10.96 -6.52 -7.12
N HIS A 149 10.75 -7.84 -7.18
CA HIS A 149 9.58 -8.43 -7.84
C HIS A 149 8.24 -8.12 -7.15
N ASP A 150 8.26 -7.67 -5.89
CA ASP A 150 7.09 -7.19 -5.16
C ASP A 150 6.83 -5.69 -5.40
N PHE A 151 7.69 -5.04 -6.19
CA PHE A 151 7.72 -3.61 -6.50
C PHE A 151 8.01 -2.73 -5.28
N ASP A 152 8.68 -3.29 -4.27
CA ASP A 152 9.17 -2.54 -3.13
C ASP A 152 10.48 -1.84 -3.49
N ILE A 153 10.60 -0.58 -3.06
CA ILE A 153 11.79 0.22 -3.31
C ILE A 153 12.91 -0.24 -2.36
N ARG A 154 13.96 -0.84 -2.91
CA ARG A 154 15.16 -1.22 -2.17
C ARG A 154 16.18 -0.09 -2.08
N ARG A 155 16.32 0.67 -3.16
CA ARG A 155 17.19 1.86 -3.22
C ARG A 155 16.61 2.90 -4.16
N GLN A 156 16.89 4.17 -3.86
CA GLN A 156 16.56 5.31 -4.69
C GLN A 156 17.83 6.12 -4.93
N ARG A 157 18.02 6.60 -6.15
CA ARG A 157 19.07 7.56 -6.52
C ARG A 157 18.48 8.68 -7.34
N ILE A 158 19.04 9.87 -7.21
CA ILE A 158 18.68 11.05 -8.01
C ILE A 158 19.91 11.46 -8.81
N SER A 159 19.70 11.81 -10.07
CA SER A 159 20.76 12.22 -10.99
C SER A 159 20.32 13.41 -11.81
N ASP A 160 21.25 14.31 -12.10
CA ASP A 160 21.02 15.42 -13.02
C ASP A 160 20.83 14.91 -14.45
N VAL A 161 19.93 15.54 -15.18
CA VAL A 161 19.73 15.29 -16.62
C VAL A 161 20.38 16.44 -17.36
N VAL A 162 21.35 16.13 -18.22
CA VAL A 162 22.02 17.10 -19.07
C VAL A 162 21.62 16.80 -20.51
N PHE A 163 21.07 17.81 -21.19
CA PHE A 163 20.74 17.71 -22.61
C PHE A 163 21.93 18.19 -23.43
N SER A 164 22.42 17.34 -24.34
CA SER A 164 23.36 17.80 -25.37
C SER A 164 22.56 18.51 -26.46
N PRO A 165 22.96 19.71 -26.91
CA PRO A 165 22.49 20.23 -28.19
C PRO A 165 23.00 19.32 -29.31
N GLU A 166 22.13 19.02 -30.28
CA GLU A 166 22.48 18.34 -31.54
C GLU A 166 23.18 19.29 -32.52
#